data_AF-A0AAU3CRN9-F1
#
_entry.id   AF-A0AAU3CRN9-F1
#
_cell.length_a   1.000
_cell.length_b   1.000
_cell.length_c   1.000
_cell.angle_alpha   90.00
_cell.angle_beta   90.00
_cell.angle_gamma   90.00
#
_symmetry.space_group_name_H-M   'P 1'
#
loop_
_entity.id
_entity.type
_entity.pdbx_description
1 polymer ?
#
loop_
_entity_poly.entity_id
_entity_poly.type
_entity_poly.pdbx_seq_one_letter_code
_entity_poly.pdbx_strand_id
1 'polypeptide(L)'
;MLLSPLPRTADHDIPAPLLTELTALYASQHAFHALGGDFPDPDDIRPEQVAAALARERAHEGARVLLARSEGRLVGVVVTLDRHPDPADPDPWVGLLMVDAAAQGRGHGRRIVQQVEDRFREAGRDALRLAVLDANSAGLAFWTALGYQVVGHRPDLRSGRPCAVLRKPLRRSRRAARVAVVDPRGAVLLFRYRNPDAGTHWALPGGGLEEGESPREGALRELREETGWADLEPGPLLCTWEHDFIRRGTLVSQHEQIYVCAGPRREPGGPDLAASHATDGILGWRWWTRDELAREADPVWPPGLAPLLDVWEAESGRRRPGPA
;
A
#
# COMPACT_ATOMS: atom_id res chain seq x y z
N MET A 1 -18.33 -1.69 10.28
CA MET A 1 -19.01 -1.30 9.03
C MET A 1 -18.75 -2.40 8.01
N LEU A 2 -19.78 -2.85 7.31
CA LEU A 2 -19.73 -3.97 6.38
C LEU A 2 -19.99 -3.48 4.95
N LEU A 3 -19.16 -3.92 4.00
CA LEU A 3 -19.44 -3.81 2.58
C LEU A 3 -19.98 -5.15 2.06
N SER A 4 -21.19 -5.14 1.53
CA SER A 4 -21.82 -6.33 0.94
C SER A 4 -22.25 -6.04 -0.50
N PRO A 5 -22.11 -6.99 -1.44
CA PRO A 5 -22.66 -6.83 -2.78
C PRO A 5 -24.17 -6.54 -2.73
N LEU A 6 -24.64 -5.65 -3.60
CA LEU A 6 -26.06 -5.49 -3.84
C LEU A 6 -26.62 -6.88 -4.26
N PRO A 7 -27.69 -7.40 -3.62
CA PRO A 7 -28.22 -8.73 -3.92
C PRO A 7 -28.62 -8.87 -5.38
N ARG A 8 -28.40 -10.05 -5.96
CA ARG A 8 -28.94 -10.43 -7.27
C ARG A 8 -30.20 -11.25 -7.04
N THR A 9 -31.35 -10.76 -7.45
CA THR A 9 -32.58 -11.56 -7.53
C THR A 9 -32.61 -12.30 -8.87
N ALA A 10 -33.49 -13.29 -9.01
CA ALA A 10 -33.64 -14.06 -10.26
C ALA A 10 -34.01 -13.16 -11.45
N ASP A 11 -34.80 -12.11 -11.19
CA ASP A 11 -35.26 -11.15 -12.19
C ASP A 11 -34.35 -9.91 -12.28
N HIS A 12 -33.19 -9.93 -11.62
CA HIS A 12 -32.27 -8.78 -11.48
C HIS A 12 -32.84 -7.53 -10.80
N ASP A 13 -34.05 -7.61 -10.24
CA ASP A 13 -34.70 -6.57 -9.45
C ASP A 13 -34.03 -6.32 -8.09
N ILE A 14 -34.19 -5.09 -7.59
CA ILE A 14 -33.79 -4.69 -6.24
C ILE A 14 -35.00 -4.87 -5.32
N PRO A 15 -34.88 -5.61 -4.18
CA PRO A 15 -35.98 -5.76 -3.24
C PRO A 15 -36.55 -4.41 -2.78
N ALA A 16 -37.88 -4.27 -2.74
CA ALA A 16 -38.54 -2.98 -2.47
C ALA A 16 -38.08 -2.26 -1.17
N PRO A 17 -37.86 -2.95 -0.03
CA PRO A 17 -37.32 -2.29 1.16
C PRO A 17 -35.92 -1.71 0.93
N LEU A 18 -35.07 -2.44 0.20
CA LEU A 18 -33.72 -1.99 -0.13
C LEU A 18 -33.73 -0.86 -1.16
N LEU A 19 -34.62 -0.92 -2.15
CA LEU A 19 -34.79 0.16 -3.12
C LEU A 19 -35.21 1.45 -2.40
N THR A 20 -36.11 1.36 -1.42
CA THR A 20 -36.52 2.51 -0.59
C THR A 20 -35.33 3.12 0.16
N GLU A 21 -34.49 2.31 0.80
CA GLU A 21 -33.27 2.80 1.47
C GLU A 21 -32.30 3.46 0.48
N LEU A 22 -32.11 2.85 -0.70
CA LEU A 22 -31.24 3.40 -1.76
C LEU A 22 -31.80 4.72 -2.30
N THR A 23 -33.10 4.83 -2.51
CA THR A 23 -33.73 6.07 -2.96
C THR A 23 -33.53 7.19 -1.94
N ALA A 24 -33.70 6.92 -0.64
CA ALA A 24 -33.40 7.89 0.40
C ALA A 24 -31.92 8.30 0.40
N LEU A 25 -31.00 7.35 0.23
CA LEU A 25 -29.57 7.63 0.12
C LEU A 25 -29.27 8.56 -1.07
N TYR A 26 -29.79 8.27 -2.27
CA TYR A 26 -29.61 9.11 -3.45
C TYR A 26 -30.24 10.50 -3.25
N ALA A 27 -31.48 10.57 -2.78
CA ALA A 27 -32.16 11.83 -2.49
C ALA A 27 -31.38 12.72 -1.49
N SER A 28 -30.59 12.13 -0.58
CA SER A 28 -29.74 12.90 0.34
C SER A 28 -28.58 13.63 -0.36
N GLN A 29 -28.24 13.29 -1.61
CA GLN A 29 -27.07 13.79 -2.34
C GLN A 29 -27.41 14.90 -3.34
N HIS A 30 -28.29 15.84 -2.97
CA HIS A 30 -28.77 16.93 -3.84
C HIS A 30 -27.64 17.67 -4.58
N ALA A 31 -26.61 18.16 -3.86
CA ALA A 31 -25.52 18.91 -4.47
C ALA A 31 -24.72 18.09 -5.50
N PHE A 32 -24.55 16.79 -5.25
CA PHE A 32 -23.87 15.90 -6.19
C PHE A 32 -24.72 15.67 -7.45
N HIS A 33 -26.03 15.47 -7.30
CA HIS A 33 -26.94 15.28 -8.43
C HIS A 33 -27.09 16.55 -9.27
N ALA A 34 -27.15 17.73 -8.63
CA ALA A 34 -27.17 19.01 -9.32
C ALA A 34 -25.89 19.28 -10.14
N LEU A 35 -24.72 18.84 -9.64
CA LEU A 35 -23.45 18.92 -10.38
C LEU A 35 -23.38 17.94 -11.55
N GLY A 36 -23.86 16.71 -11.34
CA GLY A 36 -23.76 15.63 -12.32
C GLY A 36 -24.79 15.73 -13.44
N GLY A 37 -26.02 16.16 -13.14
CA GLY A 37 -27.15 16.15 -14.08
C GLY A 37 -27.60 14.75 -14.48
N ASP A 38 -27.27 13.72 -13.70
CA ASP A 38 -27.64 12.32 -13.99
C ASP A 38 -29.12 12.03 -13.71
N PHE A 39 -29.79 12.90 -12.95
CA PHE A 39 -31.21 12.82 -12.62
C PHE A 39 -31.92 14.08 -13.13
N PRO A 40 -33.16 13.95 -13.68
CA PRO A 40 -33.91 15.09 -14.23
C PRO A 40 -34.19 16.20 -13.22
N ASP A 41 -34.48 15.81 -11.98
CA ASP A 41 -34.73 16.72 -10.86
C ASP A 41 -33.95 16.21 -9.64
N PRO A 42 -32.93 16.96 -9.16
CA PRO A 42 -32.15 16.57 -7.99
C PRO A 42 -32.95 16.64 -6.67
N ASP A 43 -34.10 17.32 -6.64
CA ASP A 43 -34.99 17.44 -5.48
C ASP A 43 -36.09 16.35 -5.45
N ASP A 44 -36.35 15.66 -6.58
CA ASP A 44 -37.36 14.60 -6.71
C ASP A 44 -36.75 13.30 -7.28
N ILE A 45 -35.90 12.65 -6.49
CA ILE A 45 -35.29 11.37 -6.87
C ILE A 45 -36.27 10.21 -6.62
N ARG A 46 -36.62 9.49 -7.69
CA ARG A 46 -37.64 8.43 -7.65
C ARG A 46 -37.04 7.01 -7.62
N PRO A 47 -37.73 6.02 -7.01
CA PRO A 47 -37.27 4.63 -6.98
C PRO A 47 -36.91 4.04 -8.34
N GLU A 48 -37.74 4.27 -9.36
CA GLU A 48 -37.51 3.76 -10.72
C GLU A 48 -36.24 4.35 -11.36
N GLN A 49 -35.90 5.60 -11.06
CA GLN A 49 -34.69 6.24 -11.57
C GLN A 49 -33.44 5.64 -10.91
N VAL A 50 -33.49 5.39 -9.60
CA VAL A 50 -32.39 4.76 -8.85
C VAL A 50 -32.20 3.31 -9.27
N ALA A 51 -33.29 2.56 -9.44
CA ALA A 51 -33.24 1.20 -9.98
C ALA A 51 -32.60 1.17 -11.37
N ALA A 52 -33.03 2.06 -12.28
CA ALA A 52 -32.47 2.16 -13.62
C ALA A 52 -30.99 2.59 -13.62
N ALA A 53 -30.58 3.48 -12.70
CA ALA A 53 -29.17 3.86 -12.54
C ALA A 53 -28.31 2.67 -12.10
N LEU A 54 -28.72 1.95 -11.06
CA LEU A 54 -27.99 0.79 -10.54
C LEU A 54 -27.99 -0.39 -11.52
N ALA A 55 -29.06 -0.58 -12.29
CA ALA A 55 -29.12 -1.59 -13.34
C ALA A 55 -28.08 -1.31 -14.44
N ARG A 56 -27.91 -0.05 -14.85
CA ARG A 56 -26.86 0.35 -15.81
C ARG A 56 -25.46 0.08 -15.27
N GLU A 57 -25.20 0.40 -14.01
CA GLU A 57 -23.90 0.09 -13.38
C GLU A 57 -23.61 -1.42 -13.40
N ARG A 58 -24.62 -2.25 -13.10
CA ARG A 58 -24.48 -3.71 -13.09
C ARG A 58 -24.34 -4.34 -14.48
N ALA A 59 -24.83 -3.68 -15.52
CA ALA A 59 -24.75 -4.16 -16.89
C ALA A 59 -23.30 -4.15 -17.42
N HIS A 60 -22.42 -3.34 -16.81
CA HIS A 60 -21.01 -3.35 -17.14
C HIS A 60 -20.32 -4.62 -16.60
N GLU A 61 -19.65 -5.33 -17.51
CA GLU A 61 -18.85 -6.50 -17.13
C GLU A 61 -17.77 -6.12 -16.12
N GLY A 62 -17.66 -6.90 -15.04
CA GLY A 62 -16.71 -6.63 -13.96
C GLY A 62 -17.12 -5.49 -13.00
N ALA A 63 -18.29 -4.87 -13.19
CA ALA A 63 -18.81 -3.89 -12.24
C ALA A 63 -19.44 -4.56 -11.00
N ARG A 64 -19.24 -3.94 -9.85
CA ARG A 64 -19.81 -4.37 -8.57
C ARG A 64 -20.39 -3.17 -7.86
N VAL A 65 -21.66 -3.27 -7.49
CA VAL A 65 -22.33 -2.35 -6.58
C VAL A 65 -22.23 -2.92 -5.18
N LEU A 66 -21.59 -2.19 -4.26
CA LEU A 66 -21.42 -2.58 -2.87
C LEU A 66 -22.19 -1.61 -1.96
N LEU A 67 -22.89 -2.18 -0.99
CA LEU A 67 -23.67 -1.47 0.02
C LEU A 67 -22.85 -1.36 1.30
N ALA A 68 -22.70 -0.14 1.82
CA ALA A 68 -22.07 0.10 3.09
C ALA A 68 -23.11 0.16 4.21
N ARG A 69 -23.05 -0.79 5.14
CA ARG A 69 -23.88 -0.78 6.35
C ARG A 69 -23.07 -0.50 7.60
N SER A 70 -23.59 0.40 8.43
CA SER A 70 -23.10 0.67 9.78
C SER A 70 -24.26 0.50 10.75
N GLU A 71 -24.10 -0.33 11.78
CA GLU A 71 -25.14 -0.59 12.78
C GLU A 71 -26.48 -0.99 12.15
N GLY A 72 -26.45 -1.83 11.11
CA GLY A 72 -27.62 -2.29 10.36
C GLY A 72 -28.18 -1.29 9.33
N ARG A 73 -27.85 0.00 9.43
CA ARG A 73 -28.33 1.05 8.52
C ARG A 73 -27.48 1.15 7.26
N LEU A 74 -28.12 1.34 6.11
CA LEU A 74 -27.43 1.73 4.89
C LEU A 74 -26.88 3.16 5.04
N VAL A 75 -25.57 3.31 4.95
CA VAL A 75 -24.87 4.60 5.12
C VAL A 75 -24.14 5.03 3.85
N GLY A 76 -24.08 4.18 2.83
CA GLY A 76 -23.45 4.52 1.57
C GLY A 76 -23.53 3.41 0.53
N VAL A 77 -23.16 3.77 -0.69
CA VAL A 77 -23.02 2.87 -1.84
C VAL A 77 -21.70 3.19 -2.53
N VAL A 78 -20.99 2.16 -2.99
CA VAL A 78 -19.81 2.31 -3.83
C VAL A 78 -19.94 1.39 -5.03
N VAL A 79 -19.62 1.91 -6.22
CA VAL A 79 -19.55 1.14 -7.45
C VAL A 79 -18.10 1.05 -7.87
N THR A 80 -17.63 -0.17 -8.06
CA THR A 80 -16.28 -0.45 -8.52
C THR A 80 -16.32 -1.22 -9.81
N LEU A 81 -15.31 -1.03 -10.65
CA LEU A 81 -15.15 -1.73 -11.92
C LEU A 81 -13.80 -2.44 -11.93
N ASP A 82 -13.81 -3.77 -12.08
CA ASP A 82 -12.59 -4.59 -12.02
C ASP A 82 -11.69 -4.41 -13.26
N ARG A 83 -12.23 -3.92 -14.40
CA ARG A 83 -11.51 -3.59 -15.63
C ARG A 83 -12.18 -2.42 -16.37
N HIS A 84 -11.43 -1.37 -16.66
CA HIS A 84 -11.95 -0.24 -17.42
C HIS A 84 -12.23 -0.61 -18.90
N PRO A 85 -13.24 -0.01 -19.57
CA PRO A 85 -13.56 -0.35 -20.96
C PRO A 85 -12.48 0.09 -21.96
N ASP A 86 -11.72 1.12 -21.63
CA ASP A 86 -10.52 1.53 -22.39
C ASP A 86 -9.37 0.55 -22.11
N PRO A 87 -8.89 -0.21 -23.10
CA PRO A 87 -7.80 -1.17 -22.92
C PRO A 87 -6.46 -0.51 -22.57
N ALA A 88 -6.29 0.80 -22.80
CA ALA A 88 -5.12 1.54 -22.35
C ALA A 88 -5.13 1.86 -20.84
N ASP A 89 -6.23 1.54 -20.14
CA ASP A 89 -6.42 1.79 -18.72
C ASP A 89 -6.49 0.45 -17.94
N PRO A 90 -5.35 -0.09 -17.48
CA PRO A 90 -5.30 -1.42 -16.88
C PRO A 90 -5.74 -1.45 -15.40
N ASP A 91 -5.87 -0.27 -14.77
CA ASP A 91 -6.20 -0.16 -13.35
C ASP A 91 -7.71 -0.43 -13.15
N PRO A 92 -8.13 -1.02 -12.02
CA PRO A 92 -9.53 -1.00 -11.61
C PRO A 92 -9.99 0.43 -11.29
N TRP A 93 -11.31 0.63 -11.26
CA TRP A 93 -11.93 1.94 -11.05
C TRP A 93 -12.93 1.97 -9.90
N VAL A 94 -13.02 3.11 -9.21
CA VAL A 94 -14.20 3.51 -8.43
C VAL A 94 -15.02 4.44 -9.31
N GLY A 95 -16.21 3.98 -9.72
CA GLY A 95 -17.12 4.73 -10.58
C GLY A 95 -18.07 5.65 -9.81
N LEU A 96 -18.50 5.21 -8.63
CA LEU A 96 -19.42 5.98 -7.78
C LEU A 96 -19.05 5.73 -6.32
N LEU A 97 -19.08 6.78 -5.51
CA LEU A 97 -19.07 6.69 -4.06
C LEU A 97 -20.08 7.71 -3.53
N MET A 98 -21.07 7.23 -2.78
CA MET A 98 -22.00 8.10 -2.06
C MET A 98 -22.09 7.65 -0.61
N VAL A 99 -22.10 8.63 0.29
CA VAL A 99 -22.29 8.45 1.72
C VAL A 99 -23.45 9.35 2.13
N ASP A 100 -24.42 8.76 2.83
CA ASP A 100 -25.62 9.45 3.31
C ASP A 100 -25.26 10.79 3.95
N ALA A 101 -25.93 11.87 3.52
CA ALA A 101 -25.58 13.23 3.94
C ALA A 101 -25.62 13.43 5.45
N ALA A 102 -26.55 12.77 6.16
CA ALA A 102 -26.64 12.84 7.62
C ALA A 102 -25.53 12.02 8.33
N ALA A 103 -24.87 11.11 7.61
CA ALA A 103 -23.75 10.30 8.09
C ALA A 103 -22.37 10.83 7.66
N GLN A 104 -22.29 11.90 6.87
CA GLN A 104 -21.02 12.49 6.46
C GLN A 104 -20.23 13.06 7.65
N GLY A 105 -18.92 13.24 7.46
CA GLY A 105 -18.01 13.69 8.53
C GLY A 105 -17.66 12.65 9.61
N ARG A 106 -18.27 11.46 9.58
CA ARG A 106 -18.04 10.37 10.56
C ARG A 106 -17.01 9.31 10.12
N GLY A 107 -16.27 9.60 9.05
CA GLY A 107 -15.26 8.72 8.48
C GLY A 107 -15.79 7.52 7.68
N HIS A 108 -17.09 7.43 7.39
CA HIS A 108 -17.64 6.32 6.58
C HIS A 108 -17.01 6.24 5.19
N GLY A 109 -16.90 7.36 4.47
CA GLY A 109 -16.25 7.40 3.15
C GLY A 109 -14.83 6.84 3.17
N ARG A 110 -13.99 7.27 4.12
CA ARG A 110 -12.62 6.73 4.30
C ARG A 110 -12.63 5.22 4.54
N ARG A 111 -13.49 4.72 5.42
CA ARG A 111 -13.58 3.27 5.70
C ARG A 111 -14.07 2.46 4.49
N ILE A 112 -14.98 3.02 3.68
CA ILE A 112 -15.49 2.36 2.47
C ILE A 112 -14.34 2.24 1.45
N VAL A 113 -13.64 3.35 1.21
CA VAL A 113 -12.51 3.38 0.28
C VAL A 113 -11.40 2.44 0.74
N GLN A 114 -11.06 2.42 2.03
CA GLN A 114 -10.05 1.51 2.57
C GLN A 114 -10.40 0.04 2.30
N GLN A 115 -11.64 -0.39 2.55
CA GLN A 115 -12.06 -1.77 2.24
C GLN A 115 -12.04 -2.08 0.73
N VAL A 116 -12.32 -1.10 -0.13
CA VAL A 116 -12.20 -1.25 -1.59
C VAL A 116 -10.73 -1.38 -2.02
N GLU A 117 -9.84 -0.53 -1.47
CA GLU A 117 -8.40 -0.59 -1.68
C GLU A 117 -7.84 -1.94 -1.22
N ASP A 118 -8.25 -2.42 -0.04
CA ASP A 118 -7.86 -3.72 0.52
C ASP A 118 -8.26 -4.86 -0.39
N ARG A 119 -9.52 -4.90 -0.86
CA ARG A 119 -10.00 -5.92 -1.79
C ARG A 119 -9.20 -5.95 -3.09
N PHE A 120 -8.90 -4.79 -3.67
CA PHE A 120 -8.14 -4.75 -4.92
C PHE A 120 -6.66 -5.09 -4.71
N ARG A 121 -6.08 -4.72 -3.55
CA ARG A 121 -4.73 -5.13 -3.17
C ARG A 121 -4.63 -6.65 -3.00
N GLU A 122 -5.61 -7.27 -2.35
CA GLU A 122 -5.72 -8.73 -2.19
C GLU A 122 -5.90 -9.44 -3.53
N ALA A 123 -6.68 -8.84 -4.45
CA ALA A 123 -6.81 -9.30 -5.83
C ALA A 123 -5.57 -9.02 -6.70
N GLY A 124 -4.49 -8.49 -6.11
CA GLY A 124 -3.21 -8.24 -6.76
C GLY A 124 -3.19 -7.11 -7.76
N ARG A 125 -4.02 -6.09 -7.56
CA ARG A 125 -3.98 -4.85 -8.34
C ARG A 125 -2.96 -3.87 -7.75
N ASP A 126 -2.20 -3.23 -8.62
CA ASP A 126 -1.12 -2.31 -8.22
C ASP A 126 -1.59 -0.87 -8.00
N ALA A 127 -2.79 -0.52 -8.45
CA ALA A 127 -3.38 0.79 -8.24
C ALA A 127 -4.91 0.77 -8.36
N LEU A 128 -5.54 1.88 -7.98
CA LEU A 128 -6.96 2.17 -8.20
C LEU A 128 -7.10 3.55 -8.83
N ARG A 129 -8.02 3.69 -9.79
CA ARG A 129 -8.38 4.96 -10.42
C ARG A 129 -9.81 5.38 -10.13
N LEU A 130 -10.07 6.66 -10.37
CA LEU A 130 -11.40 7.25 -10.37
C LEU A 130 -11.39 8.55 -11.17
N ALA A 131 -12.58 9.04 -11.48
CA ALA A 131 -12.76 10.38 -12.03
C ALA A 131 -13.62 11.23 -11.10
N VAL A 132 -13.25 12.50 -10.95
CA VAL A 132 -14.03 13.52 -10.25
C VAL A 132 -14.37 14.60 -11.26
N LEU A 133 -15.65 14.97 -11.36
CA LEU A 133 -16.08 16.14 -12.15
C LEU A 133 -15.27 17.36 -11.74
N ASP A 134 -14.79 18.15 -12.69
CA ASP A 134 -13.96 19.34 -12.40
C ASP A 134 -14.69 20.35 -11.50
N ALA A 135 -16.02 20.39 -11.59
CA ALA A 135 -16.88 21.23 -10.75
C ALA A 135 -17.05 20.70 -9.30
N ASN A 136 -16.66 19.45 -9.01
CA ASN A 136 -16.82 18.82 -7.70
C ASN A 136 -15.55 18.97 -6.84
N SER A 137 -15.31 20.20 -6.39
CA SER A 137 -14.14 20.53 -5.54
C SER A 137 -14.13 19.78 -4.21
N ALA A 138 -15.29 19.51 -3.61
CA ALA A 138 -15.41 18.74 -2.37
C ALA A 138 -15.00 17.27 -2.57
N GLY A 139 -15.44 16.66 -3.67
CA GLY A 139 -15.01 15.31 -4.06
C GLY A 139 -13.51 15.26 -4.33
N LEU A 140 -12.97 16.25 -5.04
CA LEU A 140 -11.54 16.32 -5.33
C LEU A 140 -10.73 16.39 -4.03
N ALA A 141 -11.11 17.27 -3.10
CA ALA A 141 -10.47 17.41 -1.80
C ALA A 141 -10.54 16.11 -0.96
N PHE A 142 -11.68 15.42 -0.97
CA PHE A 142 -11.84 14.14 -0.30
C PHE A 142 -10.87 13.07 -0.83
N TRP A 143 -10.81 12.89 -2.15
CA TRP A 143 -9.93 11.89 -2.76
C TRP A 143 -8.45 12.22 -2.60
N THR A 144 -8.07 13.50 -2.75
CA THR A 144 -6.70 13.97 -2.48
C THR A 144 -6.29 13.71 -1.03
N ALA A 145 -7.18 13.94 -0.06
CA ALA A 145 -6.92 13.64 1.35
C ALA A 145 -6.77 12.13 1.65
N LEU A 146 -7.21 11.25 0.74
CA LEU A 146 -6.99 9.80 0.81
C LEU A 146 -5.72 9.35 0.07
N GLY A 147 -4.96 10.28 -0.51
CA GLY A 147 -3.70 10.00 -1.21
C GLY A 147 -3.86 9.70 -2.70
N TYR A 148 -5.02 10.00 -3.30
CA TYR A 148 -5.19 9.95 -4.74
C TYR A 148 -4.60 11.21 -5.39
N GLN A 149 -3.85 11.03 -6.47
CA GLN A 149 -3.18 12.10 -7.20
C GLN A 149 -3.80 12.27 -8.58
N VAL A 150 -3.98 13.51 -9.03
CA VAL A 150 -4.44 13.80 -10.40
C VAL A 150 -3.36 13.36 -11.39
N VAL A 151 -3.73 12.51 -12.34
CA VAL A 151 -2.84 11.99 -13.40
C VAL A 151 -3.22 12.50 -14.79
N GLY A 152 -4.34 13.19 -14.91
CA GLY A 152 -4.78 13.82 -16.15
C GLY A 152 -6.21 14.34 -16.05
N HIS A 153 -6.66 14.98 -17.12
CA HIS A 153 -8.05 15.40 -17.29
C HIS A 153 -8.61 14.80 -18.57
N ARG A 154 -9.82 14.26 -18.51
CA ARG A 154 -10.55 13.77 -19.69
C ARG A 154 -12.06 13.80 -19.46
N PRO A 155 -12.87 13.91 -20.53
CA PRO A 155 -14.31 13.78 -20.42
C PRO A 155 -14.74 12.42 -19.88
N ASP A 156 -15.81 12.37 -19.08
CA ASP A 156 -16.40 11.09 -18.66
C ASP A 156 -17.06 10.36 -19.85
N LEU A 157 -17.04 9.03 -19.81
CA LEU A 157 -17.54 8.21 -20.93
C LEU A 157 -19.06 8.26 -21.11
N ARG A 158 -19.82 8.70 -20.10
CA ARG A 158 -21.29 8.68 -20.13
C ARG A 158 -21.86 9.94 -20.74
N SER A 159 -21.36 11.10 -20.32
CA SER A 159 -21.95 12.39 -20.68
C SER A 159 -20.92 13.41 -21.19
N GLY A 160 -19.64 13.04 -21.31
CA GLY A 160 -18.61 13.93 -21.83
C GLY A 160 -18.28 15.12 -20.92
N ARG A 161 -18.59 15.03 -19.62
CA ARG A 161 -18.32 16.11 -18.65
C ARG A 161 -16.83 16.12 -18.28
N PRO A 162 -16.22 17.31 -18.14
CA PRO A 162 -14.81 17.41 -17.81
C PRO A 162 -14.53 16.85 -16.42
N CYS A 163 -13.56 15.94 -16.33
CA CYS A 163 -13.17 15.29 -15.07
C CYS A 163 -11.65 15.29 -14.90
N ALA A 164 -11.22 15.46 -13.65
CA ALA A 164 -9.91 15.07 -13.19
C ALA A 164 -9.89 13.54 -13.00
N VAL A 165 -8.94 12.86 -13.64
CA VAL A 165 -8.65 11.45 -13.39
C VAL A 165 -7.62 11.37 -12.30
N LEU A 166 -7.94 10.64 -11.23
CA LEU A 166 -7.03 10.42 -10.13
C LEU A 166 -6.61 8.95 -10.05
N ARG A 167 -5.39 8.73 -9.58
CA ARG A 167 -4.81 7.40 -9.36
C ARG A 167 -4.18 7.33 -7.97
N LYS A 168 -4.30 6.19 -7.31
CA LYS A 168 -3.57 5.85 -6.09
C LYS A 168 -2.89 4.49 -6.25
N PRO A 169 -1.56 4.40 -6.12
CA PRO A 169 -0.88 3.12 -6.02
C PRO A 169 -1.34 2.32 -4.78
N LEU A 170 -1.63 1.04 -4.96
CA LEU A 170 -2.01 0.12 -3.88
C LEU A 170 -0.76 -0.61 -3.38
N ARG A 171 -0.10 -0.03 -2.38
CA ARG A 171 1.12 -0.59 -1.79
C ARG A 171 0.79 -1.90 -1.06
N ARG A 172 1.58 -2.96 -1.27
CA ARG A 172 1.52 -4.16 -0.44
C ARG A 172 2.34 -3.96 0.82
N SER A 173 1.76 -4.18 2.00
CA SER A 173 2.51 -4.15 3.25
C SER A 173 3.41 -5.40 3.31
N ARG A 174 4.71 -5.20 3.56
CA ARG A 174 5.69 -6.27 3.79
C ARG A 174 6.40 -5.98 5.10
N ARG A 175 6.40 -6.94 6.01
CA ARG A 175 7.27 -6.88 7.20
C ARG A 175 8.62 -7.49 6.86
N ALA A 176 9.67 -6.92 7.42
CA ALA A 176 11.03 -7.41 7.23
C ALA A 176 11.83 -7.22 8.52
N ALA A 177 12.93 -7.96 8.64
CA ALA A 177 13.88 -7.78 9.72
C ALA A 177 15.31 -7.93 9.23
N ARG A 178 16.22 -7.17 9.85
CA ARG A 178 17.64 -7.14 9.48
C ARG A 178 18.54 -7.15 10.71
N VAL A 179 19.80 -7.51 10.52
CA VAL A 179 20.82 -7.51 11.59
C VAL A 179 22.06 -6.72 11.16
N ALA A 180 22.37 -5.66 11.90
CA ALA A 180 23.66 -4.99 11.86
C ALA A 180 24.70 -5.78 12.66
N VAL A 181 25.49 -6.59 11.97
CA VAL A 181 26.64 -7.27 12.57
C VAL A 181 27.82 -6.31 12.60
N VAL A 182 28.25 -5.92 13.79
CA VAL A 182 29.35 -4.96 14.01
C VAL A 182 30.58 -5.67 14.57
N ASP A 183 31.73 -5.47 13.92
CA ASP A 183 33.00 -6.04 14.36
C ASP A 183 33.61 -5.29 15.56
N PRO A 184 34.63 -5.84 16.23
CA PRO A 184 35.29 -5.17 17.36
C PRO A 184 35.96 -3.83 17.01
N ARG A 185 36.16 -3.51 15.73
CA ARG A 185 36.70 -2.23 15.24
C ARG A 185 35.59 -1.25 14.81
N GLY A 186 34.32 -1.63 14.94
CA GLY A 186 33.17 -0.81 14.58
C GLY A 186 32.77 -0.90 13.10
N ALA A 187 33.37 -1.78 12.30
CA ALA A 187 32.93 -2.00 10.92
C ALA A 187 31.65 -2.84 10.90
N VAL A 188 30.75 -2.59 9.94
CA VAL A 188 29.48 -3.32 9.77
C VAL A 188 29.46 -4.09 8.45
N LEU A 189 28.93 -5.32 8.47
CA LEU A 189 28.72 -6.10 7.24
C LEU A 189 27.51 -5.55 6.47
N LEU A 190 27.70 -5.29 5.17
CA LEU A 190 26.63 -4.98 4.22
C LEU A 190 26.70 -5.87 2.99
N PHE A 191 25.52 -6.16 2.43
CA PHE A 191 25.35 -6.78 1.12
C PHE A 191 24.96 -5.73 0.09
N ARG A 192 25.47 -5.88 -1.14
CA ARG A 192 25.13 -5.02 -2.28
C ARG A 192 24.02 -5.68 -3.07
N TYR A 193 22.84 -5.09 -3.08
CA TYR A 193 21.68 -5.62 -3.79
C TYR A 193 21.48 -4.91 -5.12
N ARG A 194 21.03 -5.65 -6.13
CA ARG A 194 20.46 -5.08 -7.36
C ARG A 194 18.95 -5.14 -7.30
N ASN A 195 18.31 -3.99 -7.16
CA ASN A 195 16.88 -3.87 -7.40
C ASN A 195 16.65 -3.26 -8.80
N PRO A 196 15.88 -3.91 -9.69
CA PRO A 196 15.58 -3.37 -11.03
C PRO A 196 15.02 -1.94 -11.01
N ASP A 197 14.27 -1.59 -9.97
CA ASP A 197 13.51 -0.35 -9.88
C ASP A 197 14.12 0.69 -8.92
N ALA A 198 14.83 0.22 -7.88
CA ALA A 198 15.52 1.10 -6.92
C ALA A 198 17.03 1.26 -7.20
N GLY A 199 17.56 0.58 -8.22
CA GLY A 199 18.98 0.58 -8.55
C GLY A 199 19.82 -0.28 -7.61
N THR A 200 21.13 -0.05 -7.64
CA THR A 200 22.09 -0.75 -6.78
C THR A 200 22.19 -0.01 -5.44
N HIS A 201 22.12 -0.75 -4.34
CA HIS A 201 22.23 -0.18 -2.99
C HIS A 201 22.90 -1.18 -2.04
N TRP A 202 23.42 -0.69 -0.93
CA TRP A 202 23.94 -1.51 0.16
C TRP A 202 22.88 -1.64 1.25
N ALA A 203 22.68 -2.83 1.79
CA ALA A 203 21.80 -3.03 2.93
C ALA A 203 22.37 -4.04 3.92
N LEU A 204 21.87 -3.97 5.15
CA LEU A 204 22.15 -4.94 6.20
C LEU A 204 21.63 -6.33 5.80
N PRO A 205 22.28 -7.43 6.24
CA PRO A 205 21.73 -8.77 6.10
C PRO A 205 20.30 -8.85 6.62
N GLY A 206 19.41 -9.47 5.86
CA GLY A 206 18.01 -9.60 6.23
C GLY A 206 17.02 -9.47 5.09
N GLY A 207 15.80 -9.90 5.38
CA GLY A 207 14.75 -10.06 4.38
C GLY A 207 13.36 -10.00 4.97
N GLY A 208 12.41 -10.58 4.24
CA GLY A 208 10.98 -10.47 4.55
C GLY A 208 10.58 -11.55 5.52
N LEU A 209 9.63 -11.23 6.40
CA LEU A 209 9.11 -12.22 7.34
C LEU A 209 8.20 -13.21 6.64
N GLU A 210 8.31 -14.46 7.04
CA GLU A 210 7.37 -15.52 6.70
C GLU A 210 6.08 -15.45 7.53
N GLU A 211 5.06 -16.21 7.14
CA GLU A 211 3.79 -16.24 7.87
C GLU A 211 4.00 -16.87 9.26
N GLY A 212 3.50 -16.19 10.30
CA GLY A 212 3.67 -16.62 11.69
C GLY A 212 5.05 -16.32 12.30
N GLU A 213 6.03 -15.91 11.51
CA GLU A 213 7.40 -15.62 11.96
C GLU A 213 7.48 -14.30 12.73
N SER A 214 8.17 -14.30 13.88
CA SER A 214 8.50 -13.08 14.61
C SER A 214 9.66 -12.33 13.93
N PRO A 215 9.78 -11.00 14.12
CA PRO A 215 10.87 -10.25 13.52
C PRO A 215 12.28 -10.74 13.90
N ARG A 216 12.47 -11.24 15.14
CA ARG A 216 13.77 -11.77 15.57
C ARG A 216 14.10 -13.10 14.90
N GLU A 217 13.12 -13.98 14.77
CA GLU A 217 13.27 -15.26 14.07
C GLU A 217 13.64 -15.02 12.60
N GLY A 218 12.93 -14.11 11.92
CA GLY A 218 13.24 -13.76 10.54
C GLY A 218 14.63 -13.15 10.37
N ALA A 219 15.02 -12.22 11.25
CA ALA A 219 16.38 -11.67 11.25
C ALA A 219 17.46 -12.75 11.43
N LEU A 220 17.22 -13.73 12.29
CA LEU A 220 18.15 -14.83 12.54
C LEU A 220 18.22 -15.83 11.37
N ARG A 221 17.07 -16.19 10.80
CA ARG A 221 16.98 -17.06 9.61
C ARG A 221 17.73 -16.44 8.43
N GLU A 222 17.40 -15.19 8.10
CA GLU A 222 18.03 -14.48 6.97
C GLU A 222 19.53 -14.29 7.20
N LEU A 223 19.96 -13.96 8.43
CA LEU A 223 21.39 -13.87 8.75
C LEU A 223 22.09 -15.21 8.49
N ARG A 224 21.50 -16.33 8.89
CA ARG A 224 22.05 -17.67 8.63
C ARG A 224 22.09 -17.99 7.14
N GLU A 225 21.04 -17.68 6.40
CA GLU A 225 20.93 -17.95 4.96
C GLU A 225 21.94 -17.12 4.15
N GLU A 226 22.03 -15.82 4.40
CA GLU A 226 22.87 -14.89 3.64
C GLU A 226 24.34 -14.91 4.06
N THR A 227 24.69 -15.46 5.24
CA THR A 227 26.08 -15.49 5.74
C THR A 227 26.63 -16.86 6.06
N GLY A 228 25.76 -17.86 6.27
CA GLY A 228 26.12 -19.17 6.82
C GLY A 228 26.40 -19.19 8.32
N TRP A 229 26.22 -18.07 9.03
CA TRP A 229 26.57 -17.94 10.45
C TRP A 229 25.42 -18.35 11.37
N ALA A 230 25.63 -19.39 12.16
CA ALA A 230 24.63 -19.91 13.11
C ALA A 230 24.94 -19.59 14.59
N ASP A 231 26.08 -18.96 14.87
CA ASP A 231 26.60 -18.63 16.20
C ASP A 231 26.31 -17.18 16.64
N LEU A 232 25.57 -16.42 15.84
CA LEU A 232 25.17 -15.04 16.16
C LEU A 232 23.66 -14.96 16.39
N GLU A 233 23.27 -14.08 17.31
CA GLU A 233 21.88 -13.81 17.64
C GLU A 233 21.57 -12.30 17.52
N PRO A 234 20.38 -11.90 17.02
CA PRO A 234 19.98 -10.50 16.97
C PRO A 234 19.95 -9.89 18.39
N GLY A 235 20.69 -8.80 18.61
CA GLY A 235 20.75 -8.13 19.91
C GLY A 235 19.59 -7.15 20.13
N PRO A 236 19.81 -5.97 20.72
CA PRO A 236 18.76 -4.96 20.89
C PRO A 236 18.26 -4.43 19.53
N LEU A 237 17.05 -3.85 19.54
CA LEU A 237 16.51 -3.13 18.38
C LEU A 237 17.31 -1.83 18.20
N LEU A 238 17.91 -1.67 17.03
CA LEU A 238 18.64 -0.47 16.64
C LEU A 238 17.64 0.62 16.18
N CYS A 239 16.73 0.27 15.26
CA CYS A 239 15.68 1.16 14.80
C CYS A 239 14.56 0.37 14.08
N THR A 240 13.46 1.08 13.82
CA THR A 240 12.47 0.66 12.82
C THR A 240 12.56 1.58 11.63
N TRP A 241 12.41 1.04 10.42
CA TRP A 241 12.48 1.84 9.20
C TRP A 241 11.38 1.43 8.22
N GLU A 242 10.72 2.42 7.64
CA GLU A 242 9.68 2.21 6.64
C GLU A 242 10.10 2.86 5.33
N HIS A 243 9.97 2.12 4.23
CA HIS A 243 10.27 2.62 2.90
C HIS A 243 9.45 1.90 1.83
N ASP A 244 9.33 2.56 0.68
CA ASP A 244 8.63 2.03 -0.46
C ASP A 244 9.61 1.66 -1.58
N PHE A 245 9.40 0.52 -2.19
CA PHE A 245 10.16 0.11 -3.38
C PHE A 245 9.34 -0.87 -4.22
N ILE A 246 9.77 -1.09 -5.47
CA ILE A 246 9.15 -2.09 -6.32
C ILE A 246 9.90 -3.41 -6.13
N ARG A 247 9.15 -4.48 -5.82
CA ARG A 247 9.64 -5.84 -5.65
C ARG A 247 8.97 -6.74 -6.68
N ARG A 248 9.74 -7.24 -7.64
CA ARG A 248 9.24 -8.13 -8.72
C ARG A 248 8.00 -7.54 -9.42
N GLY A 249 8.03 -6.24 -9.72
CA GLY A 249 6.95 -5.51 -10.39
C GLY A 249 5.83 -4.98 -9.49
N THR A 250 5.79 -5.34 -8.21
CA THR A 250 4.76 -4.86 -7.27
C THR A 250 5.32 -3.77 -6.35
N LEU A 251 4.59 -2.67 -6.20
CA LEU A 251 4.92 -1.64 -5.22
C LEU A 251 4.65 -2.13 -3.80
N VAL A 252 5.72 -2.19 -2.99
CA VAL A 252 5.70 -2.66 -1.61
C VAL A 252 6.00 -1.49 -0.68
N SER A 253 5.25 -1.42 0.42
CA SER A 253 5.60 -0.61 1.59
C SER A 253 6.16 -1.56 2.66
N GLN A 254 7.46 -1.42 2.92
CA GLN A 254 8.20 -2.32 3.77
C GLN A 254 8.44 -1.70 5.14
N HIS A 255 7.99 -2.40 6.18
CA HIS A 255 8.27 -2.05 7.58
C HIS A 255 9.36 -2.99 8.11
N GLU A 256 10.53 -2.43 8.37
CA GLU A 256 11.71 -3.14 8.84
C GLU A 256 11.93 -2.95 10.33
N GLN A 257 12.26 -4.05 11.03
CA GLN A 257 12.89 -3.99 12.35
C GLN A 257 14.36 -4.36 12.23
N ILE A 258 15.24 -3.45 12.65
CA ILE A 258 16.67 -3.59 12.49
C ILE A 258 17.27 -3.83 13.86
N TYR A 259 17.90 -4.99 14.03
CA TYR A 259 18.62 -5.37 15.24
C TYR A 259 20.10 -5.13 15.06
N VAL A 260 20.85 -5.06 16.16
CA VAL A 260 22.31 -4.93 16.13
C VAL A 260 22.93 -6.02 16.99
N CYS A 261 23.99 -6.64 16.49
CA CYS A 261 24.78 -7.61 17.26
C CYS A 261 26.28 -7.37 17.06
N ALA A 262 27.06 -7.65 18.09
CA ALA A 262 28.51 -7.67 17.98
C ALA A 262 28.93 -9.06 17.48
N GLY A 263 29.79 -9.12 16.47
CA GLY A 263 30.28 -10.37 15.89
C GLY A 263 31.71 -10.26 15.37
N PRO A 264 32.44 -11.36 15.15
CA PRO A 264 33.77 -11.30 14.58
C PRO A 264 33.71 -10.88 13.11
N ARG A 265 34.72 -10.11 12.67
CA ARG A 265 34.91 -9.86 11.23
C ARG A 265 35.33 -11.16 10.55
N ARG A 266 34.46 -11.67 9.68
CA ARG A 266 34.70 -12.85 8.85
C ARG A 266 33.89 -12.76 7.56
N GLU A 267 34.20 -13.62 6.60
CA GLU A 267 33.48 -13.66 5.34
C GLU A 267 32.21 -14.53 5.47
N PRO A 268 31.10 -14.14 4.83
CA PRO A 268 30.01 -15.04 4.48
C PRO A 268 30.53 -16.32 3.81
N GLY A 269 30.03 -17.47 4.23
CA GLY A 269 30.47 -18.76 3.70
C GLY A 269 29.54 -19.88 4.10
N GLY A 270 29.26 -20.80 3.18
CA GLY A 270 28.38 -21.94 3.39
C GLY A 270 27.95 -22.59 2.08
N PRO A 271 27.45 -23.84 2.12
CA PRO A 271 27.09 -24.58 0.90
C PRO A 271 25.94 -23.93 0.13
N ASP A 272 24.98 -23.31 0.81
CA ASP A 272 23.76 -22.76 0.20
C ASP A 272 23.85 -21.25 -0.12
N LEU A 273 24.97 -20.62 0.22
CA LEU A 273 25.18 -19.17 0.13
C LEU A 273 24.95 -18.63 -1.29
N ALA A 274 25.56 -19.27 -2.29
CA ALA A 274 25.48 -18.81 -3.68
C ALA A 274 24.05 -18.88 -4.24
N ALA A 275 23.27 -19.89 -3.82
CA ALA A 275 21.89 -20.05 -4.24
C ALA A 275 20.97 -18.99 -3.59
N SER A 276 21.16 -18.72 -2.29
CA SER A 276 20.48 -17.61 -1.60
C SER A 276 20.81 -16.27 -2.26
N HIS A 277 22.10 -15.96 -2.44
CA HIS A 277 22.52 -14.69 -3.03
C HIS A 277 21.96 -14.46 -4.43
N ALA A 278 21.93 -15.49 -5.27
CA ALA A 278 21.32 -15.41 -6.59
C ALA A 278 19.80 -15.16 -6.53
N THR A 279 19.11 -15.79 -5.57
CA THR A 279 17.66 -15.64 -5.38
C THR A 279 17.29 -14.25 -4.88
N ASP A 280 18.13 -13.66 -4.02
CA ASP A 280 17.90 -12.38 -3.36
C ASP A 280 18.52 -11.19 -4.11
N GLY A 281 19.23 -11.44 -5.21
CA GLY A 281 19.85 -10.40 -6.04
C GLY A 281 21.06 -9.74 -5.37
N ILE A 282 21.74 -10.48 -4.51
CA ILE A 282 22.98 -10.07 -3.84
C ILE A 282 24.13 -10.17 -4.84
N LEU A 283 24.77 -9.04 -5.11
CA LEU A 283 25.92 -8.93 -6.00
C LEU A 283 27.26 -9.17 -5.29
N GLY A 284 27.27 -9.06 -3.95
CA GLY A 284 28.46 -9.20 -3.13
C GLY A 284 28.28 -8.58 -1.75
N TRP A 285 29.35 -8.60 -0.96
CA TRP A 285 29.36 -8.08 0.41
C TRP A 285 30.65 -7.33 0.72
N ARG A 286 30.61 -6.50 1.76
CA ARG A 286 31.78 -5.81 2.29
C ARG A 286 31.56 -5.42 3.75
N TRP A 287 32.65 -5.37 4.50
CA TRP A 287 32.69 -4.73 5.81
C TRP A 287 33.02 -3.24 5.66
N TRP A 288 32.19 -2.39 6.24
CA TRP A 288 32.24 -0.95 6.10
C TRP A 288 32.49 -0.26 7.44
N THR A 289 33.52 0.58 7.50
CA THR A 289 33.70 1.55 8.60
C THR A 289 32.69 2.69 8.48
N ARG A 290 32.42 3.41 9.57
CA ARG A 290 31.54 4.60 9.56
C ARG A 290 32.00 5.65 8.54
N ASP A 291 33.31 5.82 8.46
CA ASP A 291 33.99 6.75 7.56
C ASP A 291 33.81 6.38 6.09
N GLU A 292 33.89 5.09 5.75
CA GLU A 292 33.61 4.63 4.39
C GLU A 292 32.13 4.79 4.05
N LEU A 293 31.21 4.47 4.98
CA LEU A 293 29.76 4.66 4.77
C LEU A 293 29.40 6.11 4.48
N ALA A 294 30.05 7.07 5.16
CA ALA A 294 29.82 8.50 4.93
C ALA A 294 30.29 9.00 3.56
N ARG A 295 31.14 8.23 2.86
CA ARG A 295 31.71 8.58 1.55
C ARG A 295 31.15 7.73 0.41
N GLU A 296 30.31 6.74 0.70
CA GLU A 296 29.76 5.83 -0.30
C GLU A 296 28.75 6.55 -1.20
N ALA A 297 28.83 6.29 -2.50
CA ALA A 297 27.98 6.90 -3.51
C ALA A 297 26.68 6.11 -3.72
N ASP A 298 26.75 4.78 -3.64
CA ASP A 298 25.56 3.93 -3.66
C ASP A 298 24.73 4.17 -2.37
N PRO A 299 23.38 4.21 -2.45
CA PRO A 299 22.56 4.35 -1.26
C PRO A 299 22.83 3.24 -0.23
N VAL A 300 22.91 3.62 1.05
CA VAL A 300 23.02 2.69 2.18
C VAL A 300 21.68 2.65 2.92
N TRP A 301 21.16 1.44 3.11
CA TRP A 301 19.88 1.16 3.74
C TRP A 301 20.07 0.42 5.07
N PRO A 302 19.53 0.94 6.19
CA PRO A 302 18.72 2.15 6.29
C PRO A 302 19.55 3.44 6.10
N PRO A 303 18.95 4.53 5.62
CA PRO A 303 19.59 5.85 5.61
C PRO A 303 20.06 6.24 7.00
N GLY A 304 21.25 6.81 7.11
CA GLY A 304 21.82 7.19 8.41
C GLY A 304 22.28 6.01 9.27
N LEU A 305 22.61 4.86 8.67
CA LEU A 305 23.13 3.71 9.41
C LEU A 305 24.35 4.04 10.29
N ALA A 306 25.28 4.86 9.79
CA ALA A 306 26.47 5.25 10.56
C ALA A 306 26.14 5.95 11.90
N PRO A 307 25.38 7.07 11.91
CA PRO A 307 25.01 7.72 13.17
C PRO A 307 24.12 6.84 14.07
N LEU A 308 23.26 5.98 13.53
CA LEU A 308 22.49 5.01 14.34
C LEU A 308 23.42 4.08 15.15
N LEU A 309 24.47 3.58 14.50
CA LEU A 309 25.43 2.69 15.14
C LEU A 309 26.35 3.43 16.12
N ASP A 310 26.65 4.71 15.89
CA ASP A 310 27.37 5.54 16.86
C ASP A 310 26.59 5.71 18.17
N VAL A 311 25.27 5.92 18.09
CA VAL A 311 24.38 5.99 19.27
C VAL A 311 24.40 4.67 20.04
N TRP A 312 24.23 3.54 19.35
CA TRP A 312 24.26 2.22 19.97
C TRP A 312 25.61 1.91 20.64
N GLU A 313 26.73 2.24 20.00
CA GLU A 313 28.07 2.04 20.58
C GLU A 313 28.26 2.86 21.86
N ALA A 314 27.81 4.11 21.86
CA ALA A 314 27.87 4.98 23.03
C ALA A 314 27.03 4.43 24.20
N GLU A 315 25.82 3.96 23.92
CA GLU A 315 24.91 3.39 24.93
C GLU A 315 25.37 2.03 25.46
N SER A 316 26.03 1.23 24.63
CA SER A 316 26.55 -0.10 25.01
C SER A 316 27.87 -0.04 25.78
N GLY A 317 28.46 1.15 25.97
CA GLY A 317 29.74 1.32 26.67
C GLY A 317 30.94 0.73 25.93
N ARG A 318 30.79 0.35 24.66
CA ARG A 318 31.85 -0.22 23.82
C ARG A 318 32.70 0.92 23.26
N ARG A 319 33.96 1.07 23.71
CA ARG A 319 34.92 1.99 23.07
C ARG A 319 35.55 1.33 21.85
N ARG A 320 35.54 2.02 20.69
CA ARG A 320 36.37 1.61 19.54
C ARG A 320 37.84 1.62 19.95
N PRO A 321 38.62 0.59 19.59
CA PRO A 321 40.08 0.70 19.64
C PRO A 321 40.50 1.86 18.73
N GLY A 322 41.39 2.73 19.23
CA GLY A 322 41.88 3.89 18.46
C GLY A 322 42.55 3.47 17.14
N PRO A 323 42.66 4.38 16.15
CA PRO A 323 43.36 4.07 14.90
C PRO A 323 44.82 3.68 15.22
N ALA A 324 45.25 2.56 14.65
CA ALA A 324 46.64 2.11 14.67
C ALA A 324 47.46 2.83 13.59
#